data_AF-A0A4Q7WS30-F1
#
_entry.id   AF-A0A4Q7WS30-F1
#
_cell.length_a   1.000
_cell.length_b   1.000
_cell.length_c   1.000
_cell.angle_alpha   90.00
_cell.angle_beta   90.00
_cell.angle_gamma   90.00
#
_symmetry.space_group_name_H-M   'P 1'
#
loop_
_entity.id
_entity.type
_entity.pdbx_description
1 polymer ?
#
loop_
_entity_poly.entity_id
_entity_poly.type
_entity_poly.pdbx_seq_one_letter_code
_entity_poly.pdbx_strand_id
1 'polypeptide(L)'
;MPFREINSKMVEATVLPGQRLFSQRGAMLAYKGEVSFTPNMQGGQGGVMSMLGRRLANEDTPLMSVEGSGTVLFGHGGHHVQVINLTGDTLYVEADRLLAFEGTLQQGTMFMGSQGGVMGMVRGQVSGQGLFTTTLKGHGSVAVMAHGGVFEVPVTPQRPVHVDPQAYVAHHGDVRNKLSTALGWRDMVGRGSGEAFQLELSGNGAVYVQASEEKL
;
A
#
# COMPACT_ATOMS: atom_id res chain seq x y z
N MET A 1 -4.46 -17.66 -10.43
CA MET A 1 -4.16 -16.63 -9.42
C MET A 1 -3.09 -17.20 -8.52
N PRO A 2 -1.91 -16.57 -8.41
CA PRO A 2 -0.77 -17.15 -7.73
C PRO A 2 -0.90 -17.09 -6.21
N PHE A 3 -1.63 -16.13 -5.64
CA PHE A 3 -1.82 -16.00 -4.20
C PHE A 3 -3.07 -16.72 -3.69
N ARG A 4 -2.91 -17.48 -2.60
CA ARG A 4 -3.96 -18.17 -1.87
C ARG A 4 -3.81 -17.91 -0.38
N GLU A 5 -4.84 -17.37 0.27
CA GLU A 5 -4.85 -17.21 1.72
C GLU A 5 -4.86 -18.58 2.40
N ILE A 6 -3.89 -18.82 3.29
CA ILE A 6 -3.81 -20.06 4.08
C ILE A 6 -4.53 -19.89 5.41
N ASN A 7 -4.35 -18.72 6.02
CA ASN A 7 -5.09 -18.26 7.18
C ASN A 7 -5.03 -16.73 7.21
N SER A 8 -5.51 -16.12 8.30
CA SER A 8 -5.59 -14.66 8.40
C SER A 8 -4.24 -13.93 8.36
N LYS A 9 -3.10 -14.62 8.48
CA LYS A 9 -1.75 -14.02 8.59
C LYS A 9 -0.74 -14.52 7.55
N MET A 10 -1.14 -15.47 6.70
CA MET A 10 -0.24 -16.12 5.75
C MET A 10 -0.90 -16.31 4.40
N VAL A 11 -0.12 -16.05 3.35
CA VAL A 11 -0.50 -16.29 1.97
C VAL A 11 0.50 -17.23 1.32
N GLU A 12 0.00 -18.19 0.55
CA GLU A 12 0.78 -19.07 -0.31
C GLU A 12 0.83 -18.49 -1.71
N ALA A 13 2.01 -18.49 -2.33
CA ALA A 13 2.24 -18.04 -3.69
C ALA A 13 2.79 -19.20 -4.53
N THR A 14 2.15 -19.49 -5.66
CA THR A 14 2.71 -20.40 -6.67
C THR A 14 3.60 -19.62 -7.64
N VAL A 15 4.86 -20.03 -7.77
CA VAL A 15 5.85 -19.43 -8.66
C VAL A 15 6.05 -20.37 -9.85
N LEU A 16 5.76 -19.87 -11.05
CA LEU A 16 5.90 -20.63 -12.30
C LEU A 16 7.09 -20.11 -13.11
N PRO A 17 7.76 -20.99 -13.88
CA PRO A 17 8.83 -20.57 -14.78
C PRO A 17 8.41 -19.41 -15.70
N GLY A 18 9.25 -18.38 -15.78
CA GLY A 18 8.97 -17.18 -16.58
C GLY A 18 8.00 -16.19 -15.94
N GLN A 19 7.42 -16.50 -14.78
CA GLN A 19 6.65 -15.54 -13.98
C GLN A 19 7.53 -14.94 -12.90
N ARG A 20 7.26 -13.66 -12.61
CA ARG A 20 7.90 -12.90 -11.54
C ARG A 20 6.83 -12.48 -10.54
N LEU A 21 7.13 -12.64 -9.26
CA LEU A 21 6.38 -12.00 -8.17
C LEU A 21 7.28 -11.00 -7.47
N PHE A 22 6.69 -10.07 -6.74
CA PHE A 22 7.39 -9.17 -5.84
C PHE A 22 6.88 -9.39 -4.42
N SER A 23 7.78 -9.26 -3.44
CA SER A 23 7.45 -9.37 -2.02
C SER A 23 8.25 -8.38 -1.20
N GLN A 24 7.73 -7.96 -0.04
CA GLN A 24 8.50 -7.22 0.95
C GLN A 24 9.70 -8.05 1.42
N ARG A 25 10.85 -7.39 1.60
CA ARG A 25 12.05 -8.04 2.13
C ARG A 25 11.77 -8.57 3.54
N GLY A 26 12.07 -9.84 3.76
CA GLY A 26 11.84 -10.51 5.04
C GLY A 26 10.39 -11.01 5.23
N ALA A 27 9.55 -10.97 4.19
CA ALA A 27 8.20 -11.54 4.23
C ALA A 27 8.19 -13.07 3.98
N MET A 28 9.28 -13.67 3.52
CA MET A 28 9.33 -15.11 3.22
C MET A 28 9.41 -15.91 4.53
N LEU A 29 8.47 -16.86 4.69
CA LEU A 29 8.39 -17.76 5.84
C LEU A 29 8.90 -19.16 5.50
N ALA A 30 8.56 -19.68 4.32
CA ALA A 30 9.02 -20.98 3.81
C ALA A 30 8.88 -21.03 2.28
N TYR A 31 9.60 -21.94 1.62
CA TYR A 31 9.39 -22.24 0.21
C TYR A 31 9.68 -23.71 -0.12
N LYS A 32 9.14 -24.20 -1.23
CA LYS A 32 9.38 -25.53 -1.81
C LYS A 32 9.68 -25.38 -3.29
N GLY A 33 10.64 -26.16 -3.79
CA GLY A 33 11.09 -26.11 -5.18
C GLY A 33 12.27 -25.15 -5.39
N GLU A 34 12.57 -24.89 -6.66
CA GLU A 34 13.68 -24.05 -7.09
C GLU A 34 13.20 -22.61 -7.17
N VAL A 35 13.26 -21.88 -6.07
CA VAL A 35 12.83 -20.46 -5.98
C VAL A 35 14.01 -19.58 -5.59
N SER A 36 14.19 -18.49 -6.33
CA SER A 36 15.22 -17.49 -6.10
C SER A 36 14.61 -16.17 -5.63
N PHE A 37 15.32 -15.49 -4.72
CA PHE A 37 14.93 -14.19 -4.18
C PHE A 37 16.05 -13.19 -4.47
N THR A 38 15.77 -12.18 -5.29
CA THR A 38 16.74 -11.15 -5.66
C THR A 38 16.26 -9.78 -5.20
N PRO A 39 17.10 -8.94 -4.57
CA PRO A 39 16.71 -7.57 -4.26
C PRO A 39 16.25 -6.84 -5.52
N ASN A 40 15.08 -6.22 -5.48
CA ASN A 40 14.53 -5.53 -6.64
C ASN A 40 15.28 -4.21 -6.89
N MET A 41 16.42 -4.30 -7.56
CA MET A 41 17.20 -3.14 -8.02
C MET A 41 16.63 -2.54 -9.32
N GLN A 42 15.65 -3.21 -9.95
CA GLN A 42 15.18 -2.94 -11.32
C GLN A 42 14.06 -1.89 -11.43
N GLY A 43 13.58 -1.34 -10.31
CA GLY A 43 12.60 -0.23 -10.29
C GLY A 43 13.16 1.13 -10.75
N GLY A 44 14.26 1.15 -11.49
CA GLY A 44 14.90 2.35 -11.99
C GLY A 44 15.62 2.10 -13.31
N GLN A 45 14.88 2.08 -14.42
CA GLN A 45 15.46 2.30 -15.75
C GLN A 45 16.03 3.73 -15.94
N GLY A 46 16.13 4.53 -14.86
CA GLY A 46 16.53 5.94 -14.88
C GLY A 46 17.76 6.24 -14.03
N GLY A 47 18.83 5.47 -14.14
CA GLY A 47 20.17 5.82 -13.62
C GLY A 47 20.22 6.33 -12.17
N VAL A 48 21.23 7.14 -11.88
CA VAL A 48 21.51 7.75 -10.57
C VAL A 48 20.33 8.61 -10.05
N MET A 49 19.46 9.09 -10.96
CA MET A 49 18.30 9.93 -10.66
C MET A 49 17.16 9.16 -9.98
N SER A 50 16.88 7.92 -10.40
CA SER A 50 15.87 7.06 -9.75
C SER A 50 16.30 6.60 -8.35
N MET A 51 17.61 6.42 -8.12
CA MET A 51 18.14 6.16 -6.78
C MET A 51 18.02 7.37 -5.85
N LEU A 52 18.20 8.59 -6.37
CA LEU A 52 17.99 9.82 -5.59
C LEU A 52 16.51 10.00 -5.24
N GLY A 53 15.60 9.73 -6.19
CA GLY A 53 14.16 9.75 -5.95
C GLY A 53 13.73 8.80 -4.83
N ARG A 54 14.28 7.57 -4.78
CA ARG A 54 14.01 6.61 -3.71
C ARG A 54 14.60 6.99 -2.35
N ARG A 55 15.80 7.59 -2.33
CA ARG A 55 16.40 8.10 -1.08
C ARG A 55 15.69 9.33 -0.54
N LEU A 56 15.10 10.15 -1.42
CA LEU A 56 14.23 11.27 -1.04
C LEU A 56 12.81 10.81 -0.66
N ALA A 57 12.33 9.73 -1.28
CA ALA A 57 11.02 9.14 -1.00
C ALA A 57 10.99 8.26 0.26
N ASN A 58 12.14 8.05 0.92
CA ASN A 58 12.27 7.22 2.11
C ASN A 58 11.42 5.95 2.03
N GLU A 59 11.52 5.22 0.90
CA GLU A 59 10.82 3.94 0.71
C GLU A 59 11.34 2.95 1.78
N ASP A 60 10.69 2.93 2.95
CA ASP A 60 11.05 2.11 4.11
C ASP A 60 10.81 0.61 3.87
N THR A 61 10.16 0.24 2.76
CA THR A 61 9.80 -1.16 2.45
C THR A 61 10.55 -1.69 1.21
N PRO A 62 11.79 -2.17 1.35
CA PRO A 62 12.53 -2.75 0.23
C PRO A 62 11.85 -4.02 -0.31
N LEU A 63 11.70 -4.11 -1.62
CA LEU A 63 11.09 -5.26 -2.31
C LEU A 63 12.13 -6.27 -2.81
N MET A 64 11.73 -7.54 -2.86
CA MET A 64 12.44 -8.68 -3.44
C MET A 64 11.66 -9.19 -4.65
N SER A 65 12.35 -9.45 -5.76
CA SER A 65 11.83 -10.22 -6.88
C SER A 65 11.94 -11.71 -6.59
N VAL A 66 10.88 -12.45 -6.89
CA VAL A 66 10.74 -13.88 -6.63
C VAL A 66 10.46 -14.58 -7.96
N GLU A 67 11.35 -15.48 -8.36
CA GLU A 67 11.32 -16.17 -9.65
C GLU A 67 11.78 -17.63 -9.49
N GLY A 68 11.31 -18.51 -10.37
CA GLY A 68 11.68 -19.92 -10.36
C GLY A 68 10.50 -20.85 -10.62
N SER A 69 10.48 -22.00 -9.93
CA SER A 69 9.42 -23.01 -10.03
C SER A 69 9.17 -23.62 -8.66
N GLY A 70 8.03 -23.31 -8.05
CA GLY A 70 7.73 -23.79 -6.71
C GLY A 70 6.59 -23.07 -6.00
N THR A 71 6.61 -23.14 -4.68
CA THR A 71 5.61 -22.53 -3.79
C THR A 71 6.32 -21.76 -2.69
N VAL A 72 5.84 -20.56 -2.35
CA VAL A 72 6.39 -19.71 -1.28
C VAL A 72 5.27 -19.34 -0.31
N LEU A 73 5.54 -19.41 0.99
CA LEU A 73 4.67 -18.88 2.04
C LEU A 73 5.19 -17.50 2.45
N PHE A 74 4.30 -16.50 2.41
CA PHE A 74 4.58 -15.14 2.84
C PHE A 74 3.77 -14.76 4.08
N GLY A 75 4.37 -13.96 4.93
CA GLY A 75 3.76 -13.28 6.07
C GLY A 75 4.80 -12.42 6.78
N HIS A 76 4.36 -11.38 7.49
CA HIS A 76 5.27 -10.42 8.11
C HIS A 76 4.66 -9.85 9.39
N GLY A 77 5.49 -9.68 10.44
CA GLY A 77 5.10 -9.05 11.71
C GLY A 77 3.91 -9.67 12.47
N GLY A 78 3.38 -10.82 12.02
CA GLY A 78 2.14 -11.37 12.56
C GLY A 78 0.89 -10.56 12.20
N HIS A 79 0.98 -9.68 11.21
CA HIS A 79 -0.12 -8.89 10.68
C HIS A 79 -1.10 -9.76 9.90
N HIS A 80 -2.34 -9.28 9.81
CA HIS A 80 -3.33 -9.93 8.98
C HIS A 80 -3.04 -9.64 7.51
N VAL A 81 -3.29 -10.63 6.66
CA VAL A 81 -3.06 -10.55 5.22
C VAL A 81 -4.41 -10.64 4.52
N GLN A 82 -4.63 -9.78 3.52
CA GLN A 82 -5.75 -9.91 2.59
C GLN A 82 -5.24 -9.88 1.15
N VAL A 83 -5.78 -10.76 0.30
CA VAL A 83 -5.54 -10.75 -1.13
C VAL A 83 -6.61 -9.93 -1.86
N ILE A 84 -6.17 -8.87 -2.54
CA ILE A 84 -6.99 -8.02 -3.40
C ILE A 84 -6.72 -8.39 -4.86
N ASN A 85 -7.77 -8.68 -5.61
CA ASN A 85 -7.68 -8.98 -7.05
C ASN A 85 -7.99 -7.74 -7.88
N LEU A 86 -7.09 -7.42 -8.82
CA LEU A 86 -7.25 -6.32 -9.75
C LEU A 86 -7.69 -6.86 -11.11
N THR A 87 -8.79 -6.31 -11.62
CA THR A 87 -9.41 -6.66 -12.90
C THR A 87 -9.24 -5.54 -13.94
N GLY A 88 -8.07 -4.89 -13.93
CA GLY A 88 -7.76 -3.75 -14.81
C GLY A 88 -7.67 -2.41 -14.09
N ASP A 89 -8.15 -2.34 -12.84
CA ASP A 89 -8.12 -1.13 -12.02
C ASP A 89 -6.71 -0.79 -11.50
N THR A 90 -6.61 0.37 -10.85
CA THR A 90 -5.41 0.78 -10.10
C THR A 90 -5.70 0.69 -8.61
N LEU A 91 -4.83 -0.02 -7.89
CA LEU A 91 -4.78 -0.05 -6.44
C LEU A 91 -3.74 0.95 -5.95
N TYR A 92 -4.14 1.72 -4.96
CA TYR A 92 -3.33 2.66 -4.21
C TYR A 92 -3.16 2.07 -2.82
N VAL A 93 -1.95 1.70 -2.42
CA VAL A 93 -1.68 1.04 -1.12
C VAL A 93 -0.54 1.75 -0.39
N GLU A 94 -0.66 1.90 0.93
CA GLU A 94 0.45 2.39 1.75
C GLU A 94 1.65 1.43 1.63
N ALA A 95 2.86 1.99 1.47
CA ALA A 95 4.04 1.20 1.15
C ALA A 95 4.43 0.19 2.25
N ASP A 96 4.18 0.51 3.53
CA ASP A 96 4.41 -0.38 4.67
C ASP A 96 3.38 -1.51 4.77
N ARG A 97 2.25 -1.41 4.04
CA ARG A 97 1.17 -2.42 4.01
C ARG A 97 1.29 -3.39 2.85
N LEU A 98 2.24 -3.21 1.94
CA LEU A 98 2.38 -4.08 0.78
C LEU A 98 3.20 -5.34 1.13
N LEU A 99 2.57 -6.51 1.14
CA LEU A 99 3.25 -7.78 1.42
C LEU A 99 3.87 -8.38 0.15
N ALA A 100 3.05 -8.57 -0.88
CA ALA A 100 3.46 -9.21 -2.13
C ALA A 100 2.50 -8.88 -3.28
N PHE A 101 2.95 -8.95 -4.53
CA PHE A 101 2.11 -8.73 -5.70
C PHE A 101 2.64 -9.42 -6.95
N GLU A 102 1.76 -9.64 -7.93
CA GLU A 102 2.12 -10.24 -9.22
C GLU A 102 2.95 -9.30 -10.09
N GLY A 103 3.97 -9.84 -10.77
CA GLY A 103 4.81 -9.06 -11.68
C GLY A 103 4.12 -8.64 -12.99
N THR A 104 2.89 -9.07 -13.23
CA THR A 104 2.02 -8.56 -14.31
C THR A 104 1.51 -7.15 -14.01
N LEU A 105 1.52 -6.72 -12.75
CA LEU A 105 1.07 -5.41 -12.33
C LEU A 105 2.15 -4.36 -12.57
N GLN A 106 1.73 -3.23 -13.13
CA GLN A 106 2.60 -2.07 -13.30
C GLN A 106 2.73 -1.34 -11.96
N GLN A 107 3.93 -1.37 -11.39
CA GLN A 107 4.26 -0.65 -10.16
C GLN A 107 4.65 0.79 -10.48
N GLY A 108 4.10 1.73 -9.70
CA GLY A 108 4.51 3.13 -9.65
C GLY A 108 4.50 3.63 -8.20
N THR A 109 4.97 4.86 -8.02
CA THR A 109 4.94 5.54 -6.72
C THR A 109 4.21 6.85 -6.89
N MET A 110 3.17 7.06 -6.08
CA MET A 110 2.46 8.34 -6.01
C MET A 110 2.64 8.94 -4.62
N PHE A 111 3.17 10.15 -4.58
CA PHE A 111 3.12 10.96 -3.37
C PHE A 111 1.75 11.62 -3.27
N MET A 112 0.99 11.34 -2.22
CA MET A 112 -0.34 11.92 -2.03
C MET A 112 -0.31 13.45 -1.87
N GLY A 113 0.83 14.04 -1.50
CA GLY A 113 1.00 15.50 -1.51
C GLY A 113 1.10 16.13 -2.91
N SER A 114 1.29 15.34 -3.97
CA SER A 114 1.49 15.89 -5.33
C SER A 114 0.21 16.40 -5.99
N GLN A 115 -0.98 15.97 -5.56
CA GLN A 115 -2.25 16.55 -6.02
C GLN A 115 -2.47 18.00 -5.53
N GLY A 116 -1.70 18.47 -4.56
CA GLY A 116 -1.73 19.85 -4.05
C GLY A 116 -0.58 20.75 -4.53
N GLY A 117 0.23 20.30 -5.49
CA GLY A 117 1.43 21.03 -5.94
C GLY A 117 2.55 21.08 -4.89
N VAL A 118 3.51 22.00 -5.05
CA VAL A 118 4.69 22.18 -4.16
C VAL A 118 4.34 22.35 -2.67
N MET A 119 3.10 22.75 -2.36
CA MET A 119 2.58 22.91 -1.00
C MET A 119 2.27 21.57 -0.30
N GLY A 120 1.99 20.49 -1.04
CA GLY A 120 1.72 19.18 -0.44
C GLY A 120 2.99 18.38 -0.12
N MET A 121 4.12 18.64 -0.79
CA MET A 121 5.44 18.10 -0.43
C MET A 121 5.90 18.60 0.94
N VAL A 122 5.74 19.89 1.22
CA VAL A 122 6.12 20.47 2.51
C VAL A 122 5.22 19.95 3.63
N ARG A 123 3.91 19.80 3.39
CA ARG A 123 2.96 19.31 4.41
C ARG A 123 3.17 17.86 4.83
N GLY A 124 3.54 16.96 3.90
CA GLY A 124 3.83 15.55 4.25
C GLY A 124 5.13 15.37 5.06
N GLN A 125 6.08 16.32 4.95
CA GLN A 125 7.31 16.29 5.74
C GLN A 125 7.13 16.92 7.14
N VAL A 126 6.21 17.86 7.30
CA VAL A 126 6.02 18.59 8.57
C VAL A 126 5.17 17.81 9.58
N SER A 127 4.28 16.92 9.13
CA SER A 127 3.46 16.08 10.02
C SER A 127 4.08 14.72 10.38
N GLY A 128 5.21 14.33 9.78
CA GLY A 128 5.72 12.95 9.86
C GLY A 128 4.78 11.90 9.24
N GLN A 129 3.69 12.34 8.59
CA GLN A 129 2.73 11.51 7.88
C GLN A 129 3.05 11.51 6.39
N GLY A 130 4.12 10.81 6.03
CA GLY A 130 4.44 10.52 4.65
C GLY A 130 3.44 9.52 4.08
N LEU A 131 2.37 10.01 3.46
CA LEU A 131 1.40 9.20 2.71
C LEU A 131 1.98 8.80 1.34
N PHE A 132 3.09 8.05 1.37
CA PHE A 132 3.69 7.46 0.18
C PHE A 132 2.87 6.24 -0.20
N THR A 133 2.23 6.33 -1.37
CA THR A 133 1.35 5.29 -1.88
C THR A 133 2.03 4.57 -3.02
N THR A 134 2.19 3.27 -2.90
CA THR A 134 2.54 2.42 -4.05
C THR A 134 1.30 2.28 -4.92
N THR A 135 1.43 2.51 -6.22
CA THR A 135 0.36 2.30 -7.20
C THR A 135 0.61 0.99 -7.94
N LEU A 136 -0.39 0.11 -7.97
CA LEU A 136 -0.35 -1.15 -8.72
C LEU A 136 -1.49 -1.16 -9.72
N LYS A 137 -1.18 -1.21 -11.01
CA LYS A 137 -2.19 -1.13 -12.08
C LYS A 137 -2.15 -2.36 -12.98
N GLY A 138 -3.34 -2.86 -13.35
CA GLY A 138 -3.50 -3.90 -14.36
C GLY A 138 -4.31 -5.08 -13.87
N HIS A 139 -3.97 -6.27 -14.37
CA HIS A 139 -4.65 -7.53 -14.02
C HIS A 139 -3.70 -8.41 -13.21
N GLY A 140 -4.12 -8.78 -12.00
CA GLY A 140 -3.30 -9.58 -11.10
C GLY A 140 -3.76 -9.43 -9.65
N SER A 141 -3.00 -10.00 -8.74
CA SER A 141 -3.35 -10.12 -7.34
C SER A 141 -2.31 -9.41 -6.46
N VAL A 142 -2.76 -8.79 -5.38
CA VAL A 142 -1.95 -8.06 -4.41
C VAL A 142 -2.27 -8.57 -3.01
N ALA A 143 -1.27 -9.00 -2.26
CA ALA A 143 -1.39 -9.29 -0.84
C ALA A 143 -1.01 -8.04 -0.04
N VAL A 144 -1.95 -7.56 0.79
CA VAL A 144 -1.77 -6.40 1.67
C VAL A 144 -1.84 -6.81 3.13
N MET A 145 -1.25 -6.00 4.01
CA MET A 145 -1.18 -6.24 5.45
C MET A 145 -1.99 -5.21 6.24
N ALA A 146 -2.56 -5.68 7.35
CA ALA A 146 -3.21 -4.81 8.32
C ALA A 146 -3.11 -5.33 9.74
N HIS A 147 -3.19 -4.41 10.69
CA HIS A 147 -3.32 -4.74 12.09
C HIS A 147 -4.80 -5.04 12.41
N GLY A 148 -5.12 -6.32 12.60
CA GLY A 148 -6.47 -6.79 12.92
C GLY A 148 -7.37 -7.05 11.71
N GLY A 149 -6.82 -7.01 10.49
CA GLY A 149 -7.56 -7.20 9.23
C GLY A 149 -8.00 -5.89 8.60
N VAL A 150 -8.68 -5.99 7.46
CA VAL A 150 -9.21 -4.82 6.75
C VAL A 150 -10.71 -4.96 6.51
N PHE A 151 -11.37 -3.81 6.45
CA PHE A 151 -12.76 -3.67 6.09
C PHE A 151 -12.88 -2.80 4.84
N GLU A 152 -13.59 -3.29 3.84
CA GLU A 152 -13.82 -2.58 2.58
C GLU A 152 -15.05 -1.68 2.73
N VAL A 153 -14.86 -0.39 2.49
CA VAL A 153 -15.91 0.63 2.51
C VAL A 153 -16.13 1.16 1.09
N PRO A 154 -17.32 0.94 0.50
CA PRO A 154 -17.65 1.47 -0.81
C PRO A 154 -17.64 3.00 -0.81
N VAL A 155 -17.03 3.60 -1.84
CA VAL A 155 -17.01 5.03 -2.11
C VAL A 155 -17.90 5.32 -3.31
N THR A 156 -18.88 6.21 -3.14
CA THR A 156 -19.75 6.68 -4.22
C THR A 156 -19.74 8.20 -4.32
N PRO A 157 -20.03 8.79 -5.50
CA PRO A 157 -19.98 10.24 -5.69
C PRO A 157 -20.93 11.00 -4.77
N GLN A 158 -22.04 10.37 -4.37
CA GLN A 158 -23.06 10.95 -3.50
C GLN A 158 -22.72 10.81 -2.01
N ARG A 159 -21.80 9.92 -1.65
CA ARG A 159 -21.42 9.66 -0.26
C ARG A 159 -19.90 9.47 -0.17
N PRO A 160 -19.14 10.57 -0.05
CA PRO A 160 -17.71 10.48 0.23
C PRO A 160 -17.47 9.82 1.59
N VAL A 161 -16.32 9.16 1.71
CA VAL A 161 -15.88 8.47 2.93
C VAL A 161 -14.77 9.29 3.57
N HIS A 162 -14.90 9.59 4.86
CA HIS A 162 -13.86 10.25 5.64
C HIS A 162 -13.13 9.21 6.47
N VAL A 163 -11.82 9.07 6.24
CA VAL A 163 -10.98 8.04 6.85
C VAL A 163 -9.87 8.72 7.65
N ASP A 164 -9.61 8.22 8.85
CA ASP A 164 -8.43 8.61 9.61
C ASP A 164 -7.17 8.19 8.81
N PRO A 165 -6.21 9.10 8.55
CA PRO A 165 -4.97 8.74 7.86
C PRO A 165 -4.25 7.51 8.44
N GLN A 166 -4.34 7.24 9.74
CA GLN A 166 -3.69 6.09 10.38
C GLN A 166 -4.46 4.77 10.21
N ALA A 167 -5.76 4.85 9.92
CA ALA A 167 -6.62 3.69 9.67
C ALA A 167 -6.68 3.30 8.20
N TYR A 168 -6.20 4.16 7.29
CA TYR A 168 -6.15 3.89 5.85
C TYR A 168 -5.16 2.76 5.53
N VAL A 169 -5.51 1.88 4.58
CA VAL A 169 -4.62 0.81 4.09
C VAL A 169 -4.42 0.90 2.59
N ALA A 170 -5.54 0.93 1.85
CA ALA A 170 -5.53 1.00 0.40
C ALA A 170 -6.85 1.56 -0.15
N HIS A 171 -6.89 1.94 -1.42
CA HIS A 171 -8.13 2.16 -2.18
C HIS A 171 -7.95 1.78 -3.64
N HIS A 172 -9.07 1.52 -4.33
CA HIS A 172 -9.07 1.30 -5.78
C HIS A 172 -10.27 2.01 -6.43
N GLY A 173 -10.22 2.10 -7.76
CA GLY A 173 -11.23 2.79 -8.57
C GLY A 173 -10.84 4.24 -8.89
N ASP A 174 -11.80 4.98 -9.46
CA ASP A 174 -11.66 6.42 -9.71
C ASP A 174 -12.02 7.19 -8.44
N VAL A 175 -11.10 7.13 -7.47
CA VAL A 175 -11.24 7.77 -6.16
C VAL A 175 -10.24 8.90 -6.04
N ARG A 176 -10.74 10.09 -5.72
CA ARG A 176 -9.93 11.26 -5.38
C ARG A 176 -9.79 11.32 -3.87
N ASN A 177 -8.54 11.42 -3.42
CA ASN A 177 -8.21 11.57 -2.02
C ASN A 177 -7.81 13.01 -1.72
N LYS A 178 -8.49 13.64 -0.77
CA LYS A 178 -8.22 15.01 -0.33
C LYS A 178 -7.96 14.99 1.17
N LEU A 179 -6.80 15.51 1.58
CA LEU A 179 -6.54 15.79 2.98
C LEU A 179 -7.37 17.02 3.40
N SER A 180 -8.36 16.79 4.25
CA SER A 180 -9.23 17.81 4.82
C SER A 180 -8.87 17.98 6.29
N THR A 181 -8.76 19.22 6.76
CA THR A 181 -8.72 19.49 8.20
C THR A 181 -10.13 19.34 8.75
N ALA A 182 -10.30 18.58 9.84
CA ALA A 182 -11.56 18.50 10.54
C ALA A 182 -11.79 19.82 11.31
N LEU A 183 -12.16 20.88 10.58
CA LEU A 183 -12.54 22.16 11.18
C LEU A 183 -13.96 22.02 11.74
N GLY A 184 -14.07 21.46 12.94
CA GLY A 184 -15.30 21.32 13.72
C GLY A 184 -15.22 22.09 15.04
N TRP A 185 -16.03 23.15 15.14
CA TRP A 185 -16.07 24.23 16.14
C TRP A 185 -16.32 23.90 17.64
N ARG A 186 -16.04 22.69 18.16
CA ARG A 186 -16.30 22.37 19.59
C ARG A 186 -15.10 21.93 20.43
N ASP A 187 -13.95 21.62 19.82
CA ASP A 187 -12.79 21.10 20.56
C ASP A 187 -11.66 22.13 20.80
N MET A 188 -11.91 23.41 20.50
CA MET A 188 -10.97 24.51 20.83
C MET A 188 -10.87 24.83 22.33
N VAL A 189 -11.62 24.14 23.20
CA VAL A 189 -11.59 24.35 24.65
C VAL A 189 -11.11 23.07 25.33
N GLY A 190 -9.79 22.91 25.50
CA GLY A 190 -9.35 22.20 26.71
C GLY A 190 -8.00 21.48 26.73
N ARG A 191 -7.35 21.10 25.63
CA ARG A 191 -6.00 20.48 25.67
C ARG A 191 -5.22 20.79 24.38
N GLY A 192 -3.91 21.00 24.50
CA GLY A 192 -3.02 21.62 23.52
C GLY A 192 -3.14 21.18 22.04
N SER A 193 -3.26 22.18 21.17
CA SER A 193 -2.59 22.36 19.86
C SER A 193 -2.81 21.41 18.65
N GLY A 194 -3.50 20.27 18.71
CA GLY A 194 -3.42 19.29 17.59
C GLY A 194 -4.49 19.42 16.49
N GLU A 195 -4.12 19.82 15.26
CA GLU A 195 -5.00 19.75 14.07
C GLU A 195 -5.42 18.29 13.77
N ALA A 196 -6.71 17.97 13.82
CA ALA A 196 -7.21 16.65 13.41
C ALA A 196 -7.35 16.62 11.88
N PHE A 197 -6.57 15.76 11.22
CA PHE A 197 -6.59 15.57 9.77
C PHE A 197 -7.41 14.35 9.39
N GLN A 198 -8.16 14.45 8.29
CA GLN A 198 -8.95 13.35 7.72
C GLN A 198 -8.69 13.24 6.23
N LEU A 199 -8.70 12.01 5.71
CA LEU A 199 -8.71 11.73 4.28
C LEU A 199 -10.16 11.68 3.81
N GLU A 200 -10.55 12.62 2.96
CA GLU A 200 -11.82 12.60 2.27
C GLU A 200 -11.64 11.88 0.92
N LEU A 201 -12.29 10.71 0.79
CA LEU A 201 -12.29 9.91 -0.44
C LEU A 201 -13.63 10.08 -1.15
N SER A 202 -13.58 10.54 -2.40
CA SER A 202 -14.76 10.81 -3.23
C SER A 202 -14.58 10.23 -4.64
N GLY A 203 -15.66 9.79 -5.28
CA GLY A 203 -15.61 9.17 -6.62
C GLY A 203 -16.29 7.81 -6.64
N ASN A 204 -15.78 6.88 -7.45
CA ASN A 204 -16.33 5.52 -7.57
C ASN A 204 -15.25 4.48 -7.29
N GLY A 205 -15.44 3.66 -6.27
CA GLY A 205 -14.49 2.62 -5.89
C GLY A 205 -14.72 2.13 -4.48
N ALA A 206 -13.65 1.69 -3.81
CA ALA A 206 -13.69 1.33 -2.40
C ALA A 206 -12.37 1.67 -1.70
N VAL A 207 -12.46 1.89 -0.39
CA VAL A 207 -11.32 2.10 0.52
C VAL A 207 -11.25 0.98 1.55
N TYR A 208 -10.05 0.47 1.77
CA TYR A 208 -9.74 -0.52 2.79
C TYR A 208 -9.23 0.19 4.03
N VAL A 209 -9.90 -0.04 5.15
CA VAL A 209 -9.55 0.53 6.46
C VAL A 209 -9.25 -0.57 7.47
N GLN A 210 -8.42 -0.28 8.46
CA GLN A 210 -8.11 -1.20 9.55
C GLN A 210 -8.58 -0.67 10.91
N ALA A 211 -8.69 -1.56 11.89
CA ALA A 211 -9.06 -1.24 13.27
C ALA A 211 -7.82 -0.93 14.15
N SER A 212 -6.84 -0.20 13.61
CA SER A 212 -5.63 0.21 14.33
C SER A 212 -5.04 1.50 13.76
N GLU A 213 -4.38 2.28 14.61
CA GLU A 213 -3.63 3.49 14.25
C GLU A 213 -2.11 3.24 14.17
N GLU A 214 -1.68 2.01 14.50
CA GLU A 214 -0.26 1.63 14.47
C GLU A 214 0.27 1.48 13.05
N LYS A 215 1.46 2.04 12.82
CA LYS A 215 2.26 1.82 11.60
C LYS A 215 3.08 0.54 11.72
N LEU A 216 3.35 -0.11 10.59
CA LEU A 216 4.10 -1.37 10.51
C LEU A 216 5.62 -1.17 10.49
#